data_AF-A0A382XCS4-F1
#
_entry.id   AF-A0A382XCS4-F1
#
_cell.length_a   1.000
_cell.length_b   1.000
_cell.length_c   1.000
_cell.angle_alpha   90.00
_cell.angle_beta   90.00
_cell.angle_gamma   90.00
#
_symmetry.space_group_name_H-M   'P 1'
#
loop_
_entity.id
_entity.type
_entity.pdbx_description
1 polymer ?
#
loop_
_entity_poly.entity_id
_entity_poly.type
_entity_poly.pdbx_seq_one_letter_code
_entity_poly.pdbx_strand_id
1 'polypeptide(L)'
;KSIKDALALVKKLEVDVSNLGFMKYFYTNMFIIKTVDFQEISKTLDDVALYKYDLDSKEESAIIIVADGQETDKILKVMRSFNANPFTIPQGVSQVPSKAFAFAESKIKELTTKQKSIAKEILGITKKIRTDILVIHEKAYVTKEVLESLRKPGGTRSFAVIQGYIPKKMDNKFKQVTNEWMSVVEDINDNKLREHTPTLFDNPKFVKTFEVITESQGIPKRGESDPTPMIAIMWPIFYGLMFADVGHGLLLMGVGLIFKLKAQGNLSRWG
;
A
#
# COMPACT_ATOMS: atom_id res chain seq x y z
N LYS A 1 24.99 10.44 9.04
CA LYS A 1 25.59 10.58 7.69
C LYS A 1 25.79 9.20 7.10
N SER A 2 25.54 9.01 5.81
CA SER A 2 25.86 7.73 5.16
C SER A 2 27.39 7.53 5.18
N ILE A 3 27.85 6.28 5.29
CA ILE A 3 29.29 5.94 5.22
C ILE A 3 29.90 6.48 3.91
N LYS A 4 29.11 6.51 2.84
CA LYS A 4 29.49 7.12 1.56
C LYS A 4 29.80 8.61 1.68
N ASP A 5 28.98 9.36 2.42
CA ASP A 5 29.14 10.81 2.56
C ASP A 5 30.38 11.13 3.40
N ALA A 6 30.62 10.34 4.45
CA ALA A 6 31.81 10.44 5.27
C ALA A 6 33.08 10.07 4.46
N LEU A 7 33.03 9.01 3.64
CA LEU A 7 34.14 8.63 2.75
C LEU A 7 34.34 9.63 1.60
N ALA A 8 33.28 10.29 1.12
CA ALA A 8 33.37 11.31 0.08
C ALA A 8 34.16 12.53 0.57
N LEU A 9 33.92 12.95 1.81
CA LEU A 9 34.64 14.05 2.44
C LEU A 9 36.14 13.74 2.57
N VAL A 10 36.48 12.50 2.92
CA VAL A 10 37.85 12.05 3.23
C VAL A 10 38.56 11.48 1.98
N LYS A 11 37.94 11.49 0.79
CA LYS A 11 38.44 10.83 -0.43
C LYS A 11 39.84 11.29 -0.89
N LYS A 12 40.21 12.55 -0.64
CA LYS A 12 41.51 13.14 -1.01
C LYS A 12 42.64 12.81 -0.02
N LEU A 13 42.31 12.26 1.14
CA LEU A 13 43.31 11.85 2.12
C LEU A 13 43.83 10.45 1.71
N GLU A 14 45.08 10.40 1.24
CA GLU A 14 45.81 9.15 0.99
C GLU A 14 46.42 8.55 2.26
N VAL A 15 45.94 8.98 3.43
CA VAL A 15 46.43 8.50 4.72
C VAL A 15 45.82 7.14 5.02
N ASP A 16 46.67 6.16 5.32
CA ASP A 16 46.22 4.86 5.80
C ASP A 16 45.69 5.00 7.24
N VAL A 17 44.38 4.84 7.42
CA VAL A 17 43.76 4.93 8.74
C VAL A 17 43.86 3.62 9.55
N SER A 18 44.53 2.59 9.02
CA SER A 18 44.71 1.29 9.71
C SER A 18 45.37 1.41 11.08
N ASN A 19 46.31 2.35 11.22
CA ASN A 19 47.07 2.56 12.47
C ASN A 19 46.48 3.68 13.35
N LEU A 20 45.31 4.22 12.99
CA LEU A 20 44.60 5.18 13.85
C LEU A 20 43.85 4.41 14.95
N GLY A 21 44.24 4.66 16.19
CA GLY A 21 43.67 4.07 17.39
C GLY A 21 44.59 4.25 18.60
N PHE A 22 44.46 3.34 19.57
CA PHE A 22 45.42 3.23 20.67
C PHE A 22 46.70 2.56 20.18
N MET A 23 47.79 3.32 20.17
CA MET A 23 49.15 2.79 20.06
C MET A 23 49.76 2.65 21.47
N LYS A 24 50.93 1.98 21.56
CA LYS A 24 51.57 1.63 22.84
C LYS A 24 51.79 2.80 23.80
N TYR A 25 51.98 4.02 23.27
CA TYR A 25 52.22 5.24 24.05
C TYR A 25 51.39 6.44 23.61
N PHE A 26 50.66 6.33 22.49
CA PHE A 26 49.94 7.46 21.91
C PHE A 26 48.55 7.03 21.48
N TYR A 27 47.58 7.91 21.64
CA TYR A 27 46.27 7.82 21.03
C TYR A 27 46.26 8.69 19.78
N THR A 28 45.94 8.11 18.63
CA THR A 28 45.78 8.87 17.39
C THR A 28 44.47 8.52 16.73
N ASN A 29 43.60 9.52 16.51
CA ASN A 29 42.33 9.27 15.83
C ASN A 29 41.90 10.46 14.98
N MET A 30 41.12 10.17 13.95
CA MET A 30 40.57 11.17 13.04
C MET A 30 39.13 11.48 13.43
N PHE A 31 38.77 12.75 13.44
CA PHE A 31 37.41 13.22 13.69
C PHE A 31 36.97 14.17 12.57
N ILE A 32 35.70 14.10 12.21
CA ILE A 32 35.08 15.06 11.29
C ILE A 32 34.31 16.06 12.15
N ILE A 33 34.69 17.33 12.09
CA ILE A 33 34.05 18.43 12.83
C ILE A 33 33.55 19.52 11.87
N LYS A 34 32.77 20.47 12.39
CA LYS A 34 32.50 21.70 11.65
C LYS A 34 33.70 22.62 11.71
N THR A 35 33.99 23.32 10.62
CA THR A 35 35.16 24.22 10.52
C THR A 35 35.15 25.34 11.57
N VAL A 36 33.95 25.78 11.99
CA VAL A 36 33.75 26.83 13.00
C VAL A 36 34.17 26.40 14.41
N ASP A 37 34.03 25.12 14.75
CA ASP A 37 34.27 24.59 16.10
C ASP A 37 35.77 24.34 16.37
N PHE A 38 36.61 24.43 15.33
CA PHE A 38 38.05 24.14 15.43
C PHE A 38 38.76 25.02 16.47
N GLN A 39 38.45 26.32 16.50
CA GLN A 39 39.12 27.24 17.43
C GLN A 39 38.78 26.95 18.88
N GLU A 40 37.54 26.52 19.16
CA GLU A 40 37.09 26.19 20.51
C GLU A 40 37.67 24.85 20.99
N ILE A 41 37.74 23.87 20.08
CA ILE A 41 38.39 22.58 20.33
C ILE A 41 39.90 22.78 20.57
N SER A 42 40.56 23.60 19.76
CA SER A 42 41.99 23.90 19.91
C SER A 42 42.32 24.58 21.24
N LYS A 43 41.43 25.44 21.75
CA LYS A 43 41.60 26.06 23.08
C LYS A 43 41.35 25.08 24.23
N THR A 44 40.44 24.13 24.04
CA THR A 44 40.07 23.15 25.07
C THR A 44 41.11 22.03 25.21
N LEU A 45 41.84 21.75 24.13
CA LEU A 45 42.87 20.72 24.02
C LEU A 45 44.25 21.35 23.74
N ASP A 46 44.62 22.37 24.51
CA ASP A 46 45.87 23.14 24.33
C ASP A 46 47.13 22.27 24.49
N ASP A 47 47.04 21.20 25.29
CA ASP A 47 48.14 20.27 25.58
C ASP A 47 48.31 19.16 24.52
N VAL A 48 47.46 19.13 23.48
CA VAL A 48 47.37 18.03 22.51
C VAL A 48 47.73 18.49 21.10
N ALA A 49 48.48 17.66 20.36
CA ALA A 49 48.80 17.96 18.98
C ALA A 49 47.57 17.74 18.07
N LEU A 50 47.09 18.83 17.48
CA LEU A 50 45.93 18.86 16.58
C LEU A 50 46.37 19.24 15.16
N TYR A 51 46.10 18.36 14.19
CA TYR A 51 46.33 18.62 12.77
C TYR A 51 45.02 18.78 12.04
N LYS A 52 44.76 19.98 11.53
CA LYS A 52 43.56 20.30 10.73
C LYS A 52 43.81 20.05 9.25
N TYR A 53 42.88 19.33 8.62
CA TYR A 53 42.78 19.15 7.18
C TYR A 53 41.43 19.69 6.71
N ASP A 54 41.45 20.67 5.81
CA ASP A 54 40.23 21.16 5.18
C ASP A 54 39.67 20.07 4.23
N LEU A 55 38.37 19.77 4.36
CA LEU A 55 37.68 18.81 3.50
C LEU A 55 37.07 19.53 2.28
N ASP A 56 36.53 18.78 1.32
CA ASP A 56 35.88 19.36 0.13
C ASP A 56 34.61 20.18 0.46
N SER A 57 34.01 19.97 1.63
CA SER A 57 32.93 20.83 2.13
C SER A 57 33.51 21.97 2.96
N LYS A 58 33.20 23.24 2.61
CA LYS A 58 33.66 24.42 3.37
C LYS A 58 33.17 24.42 4.83
N GLU A 59 32.10 23.71 5.11
CA GLU A 59 31.47 23.66 6.44
C GLU A 59 32.12 22.64 7.38
N GLU A 60 32.91 21.69 6.86
CA GLU A 60 33.45 20.57 7.64
C GLU A 60 34.96 20.43 7.45
N SER A 61 35.67 20.07 8.52
CA SER A 61 37.10 19.82 8.51
C SER A 61 37.42 18.49 9.18
N ALA A 62 38.44 17.79 8.70
CA ALA A 62 38.98 16.62 9.37
C ALA A 62 40.09 17.07 10.32
N ILE A 63 40.08 16.54 11.54
CA ILE A 63 41.14 16.76 12.51
C ILE A 63 41.75 15.41 12.85
N ILE A 64 43.07 15.34 12.81
CA ILE A 64 43.84 14.25 13.38
C ILE A 64 44.36 14.72 14.73
N ILE A 65 43.98 14.01 15.78
CA ILE A 65 44.40 14.29 17.16
C ILE A 65 45.47 13.27 17.52
N VAL A 66 46.63 13.73 18.00
CA VAL A 66 47.72 12.89 18.53
C VAL A 66 47.96 13.29 19.99
N ALA A 67 47.71 12.37 20.92
CA ALA A 67 47.83 12.60 22.36
C ALA A 67 48.49 11.42 23.08
N ASP A 68 48.86 11.60 24.35
CA ASP A 68 49.23 10.48 25.22
C ASP A 68 48.01 9.58 25.46
N GLY A 69 48.24 8.27 25.62
CA GLY A 69 47.18 7.28 25.84
C GLY A 69 46.32 7.58 27.07
N GLN A 70 46.87 8.26 28.09
CA GLN A 70 46.16 8.65 29.31
C GLN A 70 45.06 9.70 29.08
N GLU A 71 45.16 10.51 28.02
CA GLU A 71 44.22 11.61 27.75
C GLU A 71 43.03 11.20 26.88
N THR A 72 42.93 9.93 26.50
CA THR A 72 41.91 9.45 25.55
C THR A 72 40.48 9.74 26.01
N ASP A 73 40.18 9.54 27.30
CA ASP A 73 38.84 9.81 27.85
C ASP A 73 38.48 11.29 27.84
N LYS A 74 39.48 12.17 28.04
CA LYS A 74 39.31 13.63 27.94
C LYS A 74 38.97 14.01 26.51
N ILE A 75 39.72 13.50 25.53
CA ILE A 75 39.53 13.78 24.10
C ILE A 75 38.16 13.27 23.64
N LEU A 76 37.78 12.03 23.96
CA LEU A 76 36.48 11.50 23.55
C LEU A 76 35.31 12.27 24.15
N LYS A 77 35.42 12.77 25.39
CA LYS A 77 34.39 13.62 26.01
C LYS A 77 34.24 14.96 25.29
N VAL A 78 35.36 15.64 25.00
CA VAL A 78 35.37 16.91 24.27
C VAL A 78 34.81 16.72 22.86
N MET A 79 35.27 15.70 22.12
CA MET A 79 34.76 15.47 20.75
C MET A 79 33.26 15.12 20.74
N ARG A 80 32.78 14.37 21.75
CA ARG A 80 31.34 14.09 21.90
C ARG A 80 30.52 15.34 22.23
N SER A 81 31.04 16.32 22.97
CA SER A 81 30.31 17.58 23.22
C SER A 81 30.12 18.40 21.95
N PHE A 82 31.05 18.30 21.00
CA PHE A 82 30.93 18.87 19.65
C PHE A 82 30.22 17.94 18.65
N ASN A 83 29.56 16.87 19.14
CA ASN A 83 28.83 15.89 18.32
C ASN A 83 29.71 15.20 17.24
N ALA A 84 31.01 15.09 17.51
CA ALA A 84 31.98 14.46 16.64
C ALA A 84 32.39 13.09 17.19
N ASN A 85 32.24 12.06 16.35
CA ASN A 85 32.64 10.69 16.67
C ASN A 85 33.92 10.32 15.91
N PRO A 86 34.73 9.40 16.43
CA PRO A 86 35.93 8.94 15.74
C PRO A 86 35.57 8.30 14.41
N PHE A 87 36.26 8.72 13.36
CA PHE A 87 36.10 8.18 12.02
C PHE A 87 36.77 6.83 11.94
N THR A 88 35.98 5.78 11.72
CA THR A 88 36.47 4.41 11.58
C THR A 88 35.91 3.80 10.30
N ILE A 89 36.78 3.14 9.53
CA ILE A 89 36.37 2.37 8.36
C ILE A 89 36.10 0.93 8.83
N PRO A 90 34.89 0.37 8.61
CA PRO A 90 34.56 -0.99 9.02
C PRO A 90 35.58 -2.03 8.53
N GLN A 91 35.80 -3.06 9.35
CA GLN A 91 36.68 -4.18 8.99
C GLN A 91 36.13 -4.91 7.75
N GLY A 92 37.01 -5.18 6.77
CA GLY A 92 36.65 -5.83 5.50
C GLY A 92 36.70 -4.91 4.27
N VAL A 93 37.01 -3.62 4.43
CA VAL A 93 37.28 -2.68 3.34
C VAL A 93 38.71 -2.14 3.49
N SER A 94 39.35 -1.77 2.37
CA SER A 94 40.65 -1.09 2.39
C SER A 94 40.60 0.12 3.33
N GLN A 95 41.53 0.23 4.27
CA GLN A 95 41.60 1.33 5.23
C GLN A 95 42.10 2.65 4.63
N VAL A 96 42.47 2.66 3.34
CA VAL A 96 42.70 3.90 2.61
C VAL A 96 41.35 4.50 2.15
N PRO A 97 40.98 5.73 2.58
CA PRO A 97 39.68 6.35 2.27
C PRO A 97 39.34 6.39 0.77
N SER A 98 40.31 6.68 -0.10
CA SER A 98 40.10 6.74 -1.56
C SER A 98 39.71 5.38 -2.15
N LYS A 99 40.38 4.30 -1.72
CA LYS A 99 40.10 2.93 -2.17
C LYS A 99 38.79 2.41 -1.56
N ALA A 100 38.53 2.73 -0.30
CA ALA A 100 37.25 2.44 0.37
C ALA A 100 36.06 3.08 -0.35
N PHE A 101 36.21 4.35 -0.74
CA PHE A 101 35.19 5.08 -1.48
C PHE A 101 34.90 4.44 -2.84
N ALA A 102 35.95 4.13 -3.62
CA ALA A 102 35.80 3.48 -4.92
C ALA A 102 35.12 2.11 -4.81
N PHE A 103 35.51 1.31 -3.80
CA PHE A 103 34.88 0.02 -3.51
C PHE A 103 33.40 0.20 -3.12
N ALA A 104 33.10 1.12 -2.20
CA ALA A 104 31.74 1.41 -1.77
C ALA A 104 30.85 1.88 -2.94
N GLU A 105 31.37 2.74 -3.82
CA GLU A 105 30.64 3.22 -5.00
C GLU A 105 30.35 2.08 -5.98
N SER A 106 31.33 1.21 -6.23
CA SER A 106 31.15 0.03 -7.08
C SER A 106 30.08 -0.92 -6.51
N LYS A 107 30.10 -1.13 -5.19
CA LYS A 107 29.14 -2.02 -4.52
C LYS A 107 27.75 -1.43 -4.52
N ILE A 108 27.61 -0.11 -4.34
CA ILE A 108 26.32 0.57 -4.46
C ILE A 108 25.77 0.43 -5.89
N LYS A 109 26.60 0.60 -6.92
CA LYS A 109 26.19 0.38 -8.32
C LYS A 109 25.74 -1.07 -8.55
N GLU A 110 26.49 -2.06 -8.05
CA GLU A 110 26.12 -3.48 -8.15
C GLU A 110 24.80 -3.81 -7.41
N LEU A 111 24.63 -3.29 -6.20
CA LEU A 111 23.42 -3.56 -5.40
C LEU A 111 22.18 -2.89 -5.99
N THR A 112 22.32 -1.68 -6.54
CA THR A 112 21.21 -0.97 -7.19
C THR A 112 20.79 -1.65 -8.50
N THR A 113 21.72 -2.21 -9.28
CA THR A 113 21.36 -3.00 -10.47
C THR A 113 20.69 -4.31 -10.09
N LYS A 114 21.19 -5.01 -9.06
CA LYS A 114 20.54 -6.22 -8.51
C LYS A 114 19.13 -5.92 -8.02
N GLN A 115 18.94 -4.85 -7.26
CA GLN A 115 17.63 -4.42 -6.79
C GLN A 115 16.65 -4.17 -7.94
N LYS A 116 17.10 -3.48 -9.00
CA LYS A 116 16.27 -3.26 -10.21
C LYS A 116 15.93 -4.56 -10.93
N SER A 117 16.86 -5.51 -11.03
CA SER A 117 16.60 -6.81 -11.66
C SER A 117 15.58 -7.63 -10.87
N ILE A 118 15.73 -7.73 -9.56
CA ILE A 118 14.81 -8.46 -8.68
C ILE A 118 13.41 -7.83 -8.72
N ALA A 119 13.32 -6.49 -8.68
CA ALA A 119 12.03 -5.81 -8.81
C ALA A 119 11.34 -6.13 -10.15
N LYS A 120 12.10 -6.23 -11.25
CA LYS A 120 11.57 -6.59 -12.57
C LYS A 120 11.10 -8.05 -12.61
N GLU A 121 11.84 -8.96 -11.98
CA GLU A 121 11.46 -10.37 -11.86
C GLU A 121 10.16 -10.53 -11.05
N ILE A 122 10.05 -9.85 -9.91
CA ILE A 122 8.83 -9.84 -9.08
C ILE A 122 7.63 -9.32 -9.87
N LEU A 123 7.79 -8.25 -10.65
CA LEU A 123 6.71 -7.74 -11.49
C LEU A 123 6.31 -8.72 -12.61
N GLY A 124 7.28 -9.44 -13.17
CA GLY A 124 7.04 -10.49 -14.15
C GLY A 124 6.26 -11.68 -13.57
N ILE A 125 6.67 -12.16 -12.40
CA ILE A 125 6.01 -13.26 -11.68
C ILE A 125 4.59 -12.84 -11.26
N THR A 126 4.45 -11.65 -10.67
CA THR A 126 3.16 -11.11 -10.25
C THR A 126 2.18 -11.03 -11.42
N LYS A 127 2.61 -10.52 -12.59
CA LYS A 127 1.73 -10.43 -13.77
C LYS A 127 1.26 -11.79 -14.28
N LYS A 128 2.12 -12.82 -14.21
CA LYS A 128 1.77 -14.18 -14.66
C LYS A 128 0.78 -14.84 -13.69
N ILE A 129 1.05 -14.76 -12.39
CA ILE A 129 0.34 -15.55 -11.37
C ILE A 129 -0.93 -14.85 -10.86
N ARG A 130 -1.05 -13.53 -11.01
CA ARG A 130 -2.18 -12.75 -10.46
C ARG A 130 -3.54 -13.29 -10.89
N THR A 131 -3.70 -13.64 -12.17
CA THR A 131 -4.97 -14.16 -12.67
C THR A 131 -5.31 -15.50 -12.03
N ASP A 132 -4.33 -16.41 -11.92
CA ASP A 132 -4.53 -17.73 -11.35
C ASP A 132 -4.90 -17.66 -9.86
N ILE A 133 -4.21 -16.80 -9.10
CA ILE A 133 -4.54 -16.56 -7.68
C ILE A 133 -5.95 -16.02 -7.53
N LEU A 134 -6.36 -15.06 -8.36
CA LEU A 134 -7.70 -14.49 -8.32
C LEU A 134 -8.76 -15.56 -8.63
N VAL A 135 -8.53 -16.39 -9.65
CA VAL A 135 -9.44 -17.48 -10.01
C VAL A 135 -9.56 -18.50 -8.87
N ILE A 136 -8.45 -18.86 -8.23
CA ILE A 136 -8.47 -19.79 -7.10
C ILE A 136 -9.21 -19.17 -5.91
N HIS A 137 -8.95 -17.90 -5.61
CA HIS A 137 -9.62 -17.17 -4.53
C HIS A 137 -11.14 -17.13 -4.74
N GLU A 138 -11.60 -16.71 -5.92
CA GLU A 138 -13.03 -16.65 -6.23
C GLU A 138 -13.68 -18.04 -6.16
N LYS A 139 -13.04 -19.07 -6.73
CA LYS A 139 -13.55 -20.44 -6.63
C LYS A 139 -13.65 -20.92 -5.18
N ALA A 140 -12.64 -20.66 -4.37
CA ALA A 140 -12.63 -21.03 -2.95
C ALA A 140 -13.72 -20.28 -2.17
N TYR A 141 -13.90 -18.98 -2.46
CA TYR A 141 -14.91 -18.14 -1.84
C TYR A 141 -16.33 -18.64 -2.18
N VAL A 142 -16.63 -18.85 -3.46
CA VAL A 142 -17.93 -19.38 -3.91
C VAL A 142 -18.18 -20.77 -3.31
N THR A 143 -17.19 -21.65 -3.33
CA THR A 143 -17.32 -23.01 -2.75
C THR A 143 -17.62 -22.94 -1.25
N LYS A 144 -16.96 -22.04 -0.52
CA LYS A 144 -17.22 -21.82 0.90
C LYS A 144 -18.65 -21.34 1.13
N GLU A 145 -19.12 -20.36 0.36
CA GLU A 145 -20.48 -19.82 0.49
C GLU A 145 -21.54 -20.89 0.20
N VAL A 146 -21.32 -21.71 -0.83
CA VAL A 146 -22.16 -22.89 -1.12
C VAL A 146 -22.15 -23.87 0.04
N LEU A 147 -20.99 -24.22 0.60
CA LEU A 147 -20.92 -25.14 1.75
C LEU A 147 -21.59 -24.57 3.01
N GLU A 148 -21.46 -23.27 3.27
CA GLU A 148 -22.11 -22.63 4.42
C GLU A 148 -23.64 -22.57 4.27
N SER A 149 -24.14 -22.34 3.05
CA SER A 149 -25.58 -22.42 2.75
C SER A 149 -26.11 -23.85 2.86
N LEU A 150 -25.35 -24.83 2.36
CA LEU A 150 -25.67 -26.26 2.45
C LEU A 150 -25.50 -26.86 3.86
N ARG A 151 -24.88 -26.15 4.81
CA ARG A 151 -24.79 -26.59 6.22
C ARG A 151 -26.08 -26.33 7.00
N LYS A 152 -26.97 -25.47 6.48
CA LYS A 152 -28.22 -25.06 7.13
C LYS A 152 -29.54 -25.76 6.69
N PRO A 153 -29.61 -26.66 5.69
CA PRO A 153 -30.87 -27.28 5.33
C PRO A 153 -31.31 -28.24 6.44
N GLY A 154 -32.59 -28.17 6.81
CA GLY A 154 -33.23 -29.21 7.59
C GLY A 154 -33.30 -30.51 6.77
N GLY A 155 -32.97 -31.64 7.40
CA GLY A 155 -32.93 -32.94 6.74
C GLY A 155 -32.44 -34.06 7.65
N THR A 156 -32.43 -35.29 7.16
CA THR A 156 -31.81 -36.44 7.85
C THR A 156 -30.40 -36.71 7.31
N ARG A 157 -29.73 -37.76 7.81
CA ARG A 157 -28.36 -38.14 7.39
C ARG A 157 -28.19 -38.39 5.87
N SER A 158 -29.27 -38.65 5.13
CA SER A 158 -29.20 -39.05 3.72
C SER A 158 -29.99 -38.14 2.76
N PHE A 159 -30.74 -37.16 3.25
CA PHE A 159 -31.48 -36.21 2.40
C PHE A 159 -31.44 -34.79 2.97
N ALA A 160 -31.20 -33.82 2.10
CA ALA A 160 -31.26 -32.39 2.40
C ALA A 160 -32.48 -31.79 1.70
N VAL A 161 -33.30 -31.03 2.44
CA VAL A 161 -34.43 -30.30 1.87
C VAL A 161 -34.06 -28.83 1.77
N ILE A 162 -34.08 -28.30 0.55
CA ILE A 162 -33.83 -26.87 0.29
C ILE A 162 -35.17 -26.24 -0.06
N GLN A 163 -35.53 -25.18 0.66
CA GLN A 163 -36.77 -24.42 0.44
C GLN A 163 -36.42 -22.96 0.15
N GLY A 164 -37.14 -22.34 -0.77
CA GLY A 164 -36.90 -20.97 -1.16
C GLY A 164 -37.98 -20.44 -2.10
N TYR A 165 -37.89 -19.15 -2.40
CA TYR A 165 -38.83 -18.46 -3.27
C TYR A 165 -38.20 -18.24 -4.65
N ILE A 166 -38.95 -18.50 -5.71
CA ILE A 166 -38.53 -18.23 -7.09
C ILE A 166 -39.53 -17.30 -7.78
N PRO A 167 -39.08 -16.38 -8.66
CA PRO A 167 -40.00 -15.59 -9.47
C PRO A 167 -40.72 -16.47 -10.48
N LYS A 168 -42.03 -16.24 -10.69
CA LYS A 168 -42.85 -17.01 -11.65
C LYS A 168 -42.28 -17.04 -13.07
N LYS A 169 -41.60 -15.96 -13.49
CA LYS A 169 -40.93 -15.87 -14.80
C LYS A 169 -39.78 -16.88 -14.96
N MET A 170 -39.17 -17.33 -13.88
CA MET A 170 -38.01 -18.22 -13.88
C MET A 170 -38.39 -19.71 -13.71
N ASP A 171 -39.68 -20.04 -13.58
CA ASP A 171 -40.15 -21.42 -13.35
C ASP A 171 -39.61 -22.41 -14.40
N ASN A 172 -39.76 -22.08 -15.69
CA ASN A 172 -39.26 -22.94 -16.78
C ASN A 172 -37.74 -23.16 -16.72
N LYS A 173 -36.99 -22.10 -16.41
CA LYS A 173 -35.52 -22.16 -16.29
C LYS A 173 -35.10 -23.00 -15.08
N PHE A 174 -35.84 -22.86 -13.97
CA PHE A 174 -35.59 -23.62 -12.75
C PHE A 174 -35.83 -25.12 -12.95
N LYS A 175 -36.94 -25.50 -13.61
CA LYS A 175 -37.25 -26.89 -13.97
C LYS A 175 -36.19 -27.52 -14.89
N GLN A 176 -35.66 -26.75 -15.84
CA GLN A 176 -34.58 -27.22 -16.73
C GLN A 176 -33.29 -27.51 -15.96
N VAL A 177 -32.87 -26.60 -15.07
CA VAL A 177 -31.63 -26.75 -14.30
C VAL A 177 -31.74 -27.85 -13.25
N THR A 178 -32.94 -28.04 -12.68
CA THR A 178 -33.18 -28.99 -11.59
C THR A 178 -33.68 -30.35 -12.08
N ASN A 179 -33.63 -30.62 -13.40
CA ASN A 179 -34.18 -31.85 -13.97
C ASN A 179 -33.51 -33.14 -13.42
N GLU A 180 -32.28 -33.03 -12.92
CA GLU A 180 -31.56 -34.14 -12.28
C GLU A 180 -31.99 -34.38 -10.82
N TRP A 181 -32.70 -33.44 -10.20
CA TRP A 181 -33.11 -33.50 -8.79
C TRP A 181 -34.63 -33.49 -8.66
N MET A 182 -35.15 -33.91 -7.50
CA MET A 182 -36.58 -33.84 -7.22
C MET A 182 -36.97 -32.42 -6.83
N SER A 183 -37.45 -31.62 -7.78
CA SER A 183 -37.99 -30.28 -7.54
C SER A 183 -39.51 -30.26 -7.54
N VAL A 184 -40.10 -29.70 -6.49
CA VAL A 184 -41.54 -29.39 -6.42
C VAL A 184 -41.68 -27.87 -6.36
N VAL A 185 -42.44 -27.31 -7.30
CA VAL A 185 -42.77 -25.88 -7.33
C VAL A 185 -44.25 -25.74 -7.04
N GLU A 186 -44.59 -25.07 -5.94
CA GLU A 186 -45.98 -24.81 -5.53
C GLU A 186 -46.28 -23.32 -5.61
N ASP A 187 -47.47 -22.99 -6.13
CA ASP A 187 -47.99 -21.62 -6.07
C ASP A 187 -48.46 -21.29 -4.65
N ILE A 188 -48.03 -20.13 -4.12
CA ILE A 188 -48.39 -19.69 -2.77
C ILE A 188 -49.85 -19.21 -2.75
N ASN A 189 -50.76 -20.13 -2.40
CA ASN A 189 -52.19 -19.84 -2.25
C ASN A 189 -52.58 -19.38 -0.84
N ASP A 190 -51.77 -19.66 0.18
CA ASP A 190 -52.08 -19.31 1.56
C ASP A 190 -51.76 -17.83 1.87
N ASN A 191 -52.71 -17.10 2.46
CA ASN A 191 -52.57 -15.68 2.77
C ASN A 191 -51.47 -15.39 3.80
N LYS A 192 -51.20 -16.29 4.75
CA LYS A 192 -50.11 -16.11 5.73
C LYS A 192 -48.73 -16.21 5.09
N LEU A 193 -48.55 -17.12 4.14
CA LEU A 193 -47.29 -17.29 3.40
C LEU A 193 -47.06 -16.14 2.40
N ARG A 194 -48.13 -15.46 1.97
CA ARG A 194 -48.03 -14.28 1.10
C ARG A 194 -47.38 -13.08 1.77
N GLU A 195 -47.59 -12.87 3.07
CA GLU A 195 -46.98 -11.76 3.82
C GLU A 195 -45.46 -11.93 4.01
N HIS A 196 -44.98 -13.18 4.11
CA HIS A 196 -43.55 -13.49 4.27
C HIS A 196 -42.81 -13.70 2.94
N THR A 197 -43.50 -13.55 1.80
CA THR A 197 -42.85 -13.70 0.48
C THR A 197 -41.95 -12.49 0.20
N PRO A 198 -40.72 -12.70 -0.31
CA PRO A 198 -39.85 -11.59 -0.70
C PRO A 198 -40.46 -10.78 -1.85
N THR A 199 -40.27 -9.46 -1.81
CA THR A 199 -40.65 -8.56 -2.91
C THR A 199 -39.52 -8.51 -3.95
N LEU A 200 -39.87 -8.63 -5.23
CA LEU A 200 -38.95 -8.47 -6.35
C LEU A 200 -39.44 -7.32 -7.24
N PHE A 201 -38.59 -6.33 -7.50
CA PHE A 201 -38.83 -5.30 -8.49
C PHE A 201 -38.57 -5.85 -9.91
N ASP A 202 -39.50 -5.59 -10.82
CA ASP A 202 -39.46 -6.07 -12.20
C ASP A 202 -39.62 -4.90 -13.17
N ASN A 203 -38.69 -3.96 -13.08
CA ASN A 203 -38.71 -2.72 -13.85
C ASN A 203 -37.84 -2.78 -15.11
N PRO A 204 -38.19 -2.02 -16.17
CA PRO A 204 -37.34 -1.88 -17.35
C PRO A 204 -36.02 -1.19 -17.02
N LYS A 205 -34.99 -1.40 -17.85
CA LYS A 205 -33.60 -0.94 -17.61
C LYS A 205 -33.47 0.53 -17.17
N PHE A 206 -34.27 1.42 -17.74
CA PHE A 206 -34.26 2.84 -17.37
C PHE A 206 -34.75 3.06 -15.94
N VAL A 207 -35.92 2.51 -15.61
CA VAL A 207 -36.55 2.63 -14.29
C VAL A 207 -35.74 1.89 -13.21
N LYS A 208 -35.09 0.78 -13.57
CA LYS A 208 -34.24 0.00 -12.67
C LYS A 208 -33.14 0.82 -11.98
N THR A 209 -32.63 1.87 -12.63
CA THR A 209 -31.60 2.75 -12.05
C THR A 209 -32.12 3.53 -10.84
N PHE A 210 -33.43 3.76 -10.78
CA PHE A 210 -34.10 4.50 -9.71
C PHE A 210 -34.62 3.61 -8.57
N GLU A 211 -34.53 2.28 -8.69
CA GLU A 211 -34.93 1.33 -7.62
C GLU A 211 -34.18 1.59 -6.32
N VAL A 212 -32.90 2.00 -6.41
CA VAL A 212 -32.07 2.35 -5.24
C VAL A 212 -32.71 3.47 -4.40
N ILE A 213 -33.40 4.41 -5.06
CA ILE A 213 -34.09 5.51 -4.36
C ILE A 213 -35.31 4.94 -3.63
N THR A 214 -36.10 4.10 -4.29
CA THR A 214 -37.25 3.42 -3.66
C THR A 214 -36.79 2.56 -2.48
N GLU A 215 -35.76 1.73 -2.65
CA GLU A 215 -35.20 0.87 -1.60
C GLU A 215 -34.72 1.67 -0.39
N SER A 216 -34.16 2.87 -0.60
CA SER A 216 -33.71 3.75 0.49
C SER A 216 -34.85 4.28 1.36
N GLN A 217 -36.05 4.41 0.80
CA GLN A 217 -37.25 4.86 1.52
C GLN A 217 -38.01 3.70 2.16
N GLY A 218 -37.71 2.47 1.76
CA GLY A 218 -38.33 1.24 2.24
C GLY A 218 -38.81 0.36 1.10
N ILE A 219 -38.70 -0.95 1.30
CA ILE A 219 -39.17 -1.93 0.31
C ILE A 219 -40.70 -2.01 0.38
N PRO A 220 -41.45 -1.78 -0.72
CA PRO A 220 -42.90 -1.89 -0.73
C PRO A 220 -43.33 -3.32 -0.42
N LYS A 221 -44.47 -3.45 0.26
CA LYS A 221 -45.03 -4.77 0.52
C LYS A 221 -45.54 -5.39 -0.78
N ARG A 222 -45.55 -6.71 -0.82
CA ARG A 222 -46.10 -7.46 -1.94
C ARG A 222 -47.58 -7.09 -2.16
N GLY A 223 -47.89 -6.55 -3.34
CA GLY A 223 -49.24 -6.11 -3.73
C GLY A 223 -49.47 -4.61 -3.64
N GLU A 224 -48.52 -3.85 -3.11
CA GLU A 224 -48.52 -2.38 -3.19
C GLU A 224 -48.03 -1.92 -4.57
N SER A 225 -48.53 -0.77 -5.02
CA SER A 225 -48.08 -0.17 -6.28
C SER A 225 -46.63 0.29 -6.15
N ASP A 226 -45.77 -0.13 -7.07
CA ASP A 226 -44.37 0.31 -7.12
C ASP A 226 -44.29 1.81 -7.49
N PRO A 227 -43.73 2.68 -6.62
CA PRO A 227 -43.55 4.10 -6.92
C PRO A 227 -42.37 4.37 -7.86
N THR A 228 -41.49 3.39 -8.13
CA THR A 228 -40.26 3.56 -8.90
C THR A 228 -40.47 4.13 -10.30
N PRO A 229 -41.49 3.71 -11.09
CA PRO A 229 -41.77 4.33 -12.38
C PRO A 229 -42.14 5.81 -12.29
N MET A 230 -42.89 6.21 -11.25
CA MET A 230 -43.23 7.61 -11.00
C MET A 230 -41.98 8.40 -10.60
N ILE A 231 -41.15 7.84 -9.72
CA ILE A 231 -39.88 8.45 -9.30
C ILE A 231 -38.94 8.63 -10.50
N ALA A 232 -38.84 7.63 -11.39
CA ALA A 232 -37.96 7.70 -12.56
C ALA A 232 -38.29 8.86 -13.51
N ILE A 233 -39.55 9.32 -13.54
CA ILE A 233 -39.98 10.48 -14.35
C ILE A 233 -39.91 11.77 -13.53
N MET A 234 -40.45 11.77 -12.32
CA MET A 234 -40.55 12.97 -11.48
C MET A 234 -39.18 13.44 -10.98
N TRP A 235 -38.30 12.52 -10.61
CA TRP A 235 -37.03 12.85 -9.98
C TRP A 235 -36.10 13.65 -10.91
N PRO A 236 -35.89 13.29 -12.20
CA PRO A 236 -35.15 14.13 -13.13
C PRO A 236 -35.79 15.50 -13.38
N ILE A 237 -37.12 15.58 -13.42
CA ILE A 237 -37.86 16.83 -13.66
C ILE A 237 -37.66 17.80 -12.50
N PHE A 238 -37.92 17.35 -11.26
CA PHE A 238 -37.74 18.18 -10.06
C PHE A 238 -36.28 18.56 -9.86
N TYR A 239 -35.34 17.63 -10.08
CA TYR A 239 -33.92 17.91 -10.01
C TYR A 239 -33.51 19.00 -11.01
N GLY A 240 -33.96 18.89 -12.27
CA GLY A 240 -33.70 19.89 -13.30
C GLY A 240 -34.31 21.27 -12.99
N LEU A 241 -35.47 21.31 -12.35
CA LEU A 241 -36.12 22.57 -11.92
C LEU A 241 -35.37 23.23 -10.76
N MET A 242 -34.91 22.44 -9.77
CA MET A 242 -34.17 22.96 -8.61
C MET A 242 -32.76 23.43 -8.96
N PHE A 243 -32.12 22.77 -9.94
CA PHE A 243 -30.76 23.06 -10.41
C PHE A 243 -30.77 23.66 -11.83
N ALA A 244 -31.68 24.60 -12.09
CA ALA A 244 -31.87 25.25 -13.39
C ALA A 244 -30.74 26.22 -13.79
N ASP A 245 -29.48 25.80 -13.61
CA ASP A 245 -28.28 26.45 -14.10
C ASP A 245 -27.63 25.58 -15.18
N VAL A 246 -27.59 26.11 -16.40
CA VAL A 246 -27.03 25.45 -17.59
C VAL A 246 -25.55 25.10 -17.40
N GLY A 247 -24.79 25.92 -16.67
CA GLY A 247 -23.37 25.67 -16.40
C GLY A 247 -23.15 24.45 -15.51
N HIS A 248 -23.88 24.37 -14.41
CA HIS A 248 -23.82 23.23 -13.48
C HIS A 248 -24.39 21.96 -14.13
N GLY A 249 -25.46 22.06 -14.94
CA GLY A 249 -26.03 20.95 -15.69
C GLY A 249 -25.06 20.34 -16.70
N LEU A 250 -24.34 21.17 -17.46
CA LEU A 250 -23.31 20.71 -18.40
C LEU A 250 -22.14 20.05 -17.67
N LEU A 251 -21.72 20.58 -16.52
CA LEU A 251 -20.66 19.99 -15.71
C LEU A 251 -21.07 18.60 -15.17
N LEU A 252 -22.29 18.48 -14.63
CA LEU A 252 -22.83 17.20 -14.16
C LEU A 252 -22.97 16.18 -15.29
N MET A 253 -23.42 16.60 -16.47
CA MET A 253 -23.48 15.75 -17.65
C MET A 253 -22.09 15.28 -18.08
N GLY A 254 -21.09 16.16 -18.09
CA GLY A 254 -19.71 15.81 -18.42
C GLY A 254 -19.11 14.80 -17.45
N VAL A 255 -19.27 15.04 -16.13
CA VAL A 255 -18.82 14.11 -15.08
C VAL A 255 -19.56 12.77 -15.16
N GLY A 256 -20.87 12.79 -15.37
CA GLY A 256 -21.70 11.59 -15.53
C GLY A 256 -21.29 10.76 -16.75
N LEU A 257 -20.95 11.40 -17.87
CA LEU A 257 -20.47 10.71 -19.07
C LEU A 257 -19.09 10.08 -18.83
N ILE A 258 -18.18 10.79 -18.15
CA ILE A 258 -16.87 10.25 -17.77
C ILE A 258 -17.04 9.01 -16.88
N PHE A 259 -17.92 9.08 -15.88
CA PHE A 259 -18.22 7.93 -15.03
C PHE A 259 -18.84 6.78 -15.82
N LYS A 260 -19.80 7.04 -16.71
CA LYS A 260 -20.38 5.99 -17.55
C LYS A 260 -19.32 5.27 -18.39
N LEU A 261 -18.43 6.03 -19.03
CA LEU A 261 -17.40 5.48 -19.92
C LEU A 261 -16.27 4.77 -19.15
N LYS A 262 -15.88 5.26 -17.96
CA LYS A 262 -14.81 4.64 -17.14
C LYS A 262 -15.31 3.54 -16.20
N ALA A 263 -16.52 3.65 -15.66
CA ALA A 263 -17.03 2.73 -14.65
C ALA A 263 -17.70 1.47 -15.22
N GLN A 264 -18.19 1.50 -16.48
CA GLN A 264 -18.71 0.29 -17.13
C GLN A 264 -17.63 -0.76 -17.44
N GLY A 265 -16.37 -0.52 -17.11
CA GLY A 265 -15.27 -1.46 -17.30
C GLY A 265 -15.29 -2.72 -16.44
N ASN A 266 -16.12 -2.85 -15.39
CA ASN A 266 -16.23 -4.12 -14.64
C ASN A 266 -17.42 -4.27 -13.66
N LEU A 267 -18.44 -3.43 -13.73
CA LEU A 267 -19.66 -3.61 -12.91
C LEU A 267 -20.79 -4.20 -13.74
N SER A 268 -20.52 -5.33 -14.41
CA SER A 268 -21.62 -6.27 -14.66
C SER A 268 -21.92 -6.88 -13.29
N ARG A 269 -22.94 -6.37 -12.60
CA ARG A 269 -23.54 -7.10 -11.50
C ARG A 269 -24.12 -8.37 -12.13
N TRP A 270 -23.42 -9.48 -11.96
CA TRP A 270 -23.96 -10.81 -12.25
C TRP A 270 -24.97 -11.10 -11.16
N GLY A 271 -26.24 -10.90 -11.52
CA GLY A 271 -27.43 -11.11 -10.70
C GLY A 271 -28.66 -10.99 -11.58
#